data_AF-A0A7J6BE71-F1
#
_entry.id   AF-A0A7J6BE71-F1
#
_cell.length_a   1.000
_cell.length_b   1.000
_cell.length_c   1.000
_cell.angle_alpha   90.00
_cell.angle_beta   90.00
_cell.angle_gamma   90.00
#
_symmetry.space_group_name_H-M   'P 1'
#
loop_
_entity.id
_entity.type
_entity.pdbx_description
1 polymer ?
#
loop_
_entity_poly.entity_id
_entity_poly.type
_entity_poly.pdbx_seq_one_letter_code
_entity_poly.pdbx_strand_id
1 'polypeptide(L)' 'MLVDCCTDSDGCAVDRARAWCEMTDINYHRMSPQLSTEVLLDEVSDAVLVNMLWETQMYLYENRELIHTLAQQLLQP' A
#
# COMPACT_ATOMS: atom_id res chain seq x y z
N MET A 1 5.07 -4.96 -21.33
CA MET A 1 5.29 -6.31 -20.75
C MET A 1 6.71 -6.66 -20.31
N LEU A 2 7.76 -5.86 -20.59
CA LEU A 2 9.05 -5.98 -19.88
C LEU A 2 9.14 -4.92 -18.77
N VAL A 3 8.86 -3.66 -19.13
CA VAL A 3 8.86 -2.53 -18.19
C VAL A 3 7.91 -2.82 -17.03
N ASP A 4 6.66 -3.21 -17.30
CA ASP A 4 5.68 -3.57 -16.26
C ASP A 4 6.20 -4.65 -15.29
N CYS A 5 6.90 -5.68 -15.80
CA CYS A 5 7.49 -6.72 -14.96
C CYS A 5 8.69 -6.21 -14.15
N CYS A 6 9.46 -5.27 -14.71
CA CYS A 6 10.59 -4.64 -14.02
C CYS A 6 10.14 -3.63 -12.95
N THR A 7 8.93 -3.08 -13.08
CA THR A 7 8.39 -2.05 -12.19
C THR A 7 7.23 -2.54 -11.32
N ASP A 8 6.85 -3.82 -11.41
CA ASP A 8 5.81 -4.41 -10.56
C ASP A 8 6.22 -4.31 -9.08
N SER A 9 5.39 -3.60 -8.32
CA SER A 9 5.62 -3.33 -6.90
C SER A 9 4.68 -4.10 -5.97
N ASP A 10 3.64 -4.75 -6.52
CA ASP A 10 2.60 -5.43 -5.73
C ASP A 10 2.66 -6.96 -5.85
N GLY A 11 3.42 -7.51 -6.81
CA GLY A 11 3.63 -8.95 -6.97
C GLY A 11 4.69 -9.54 -6.03
N CYS A 12 5.59 -10.36 -6.60
CA CYS A 12 6.54 -11.21 -5.85
C CYS A 12 7.40 -10.46 -4.81
N ALA A 13 7.63 -9.15 -4.99
CA ALA A 13 8.42 -8.35 -4.06
C ALA A 13 7.75 -8.30 -2.67
N VAL A 14 6.42 -8.16 -2.62
CA VAL A 14 5.64 -8.11 -1.38
C VAL A 14 5.68 -9.46 -0.67
N ASP A 15 5.50 -10.56 -1.40
CA ASP A 15 5.50 -11.90 -0.82
C ASP A 15 6.88 -12.28 -0.26
N ARG A 16 7.95 -11.94 -0.98
CA ARG A 16 9.32 -12.13 -0.49
C ARG A 16 9.56 -11.30 0.77
N ALA A 17 9.23 -10.01 0.76
CA ALA A 17 9.41 -9.16 1.93
C ALA A 17 8.65 -9.70 3.14
N ARG A 18 7.38 -10.10 2.96
CA ARG A 18 6.57 -10.71 4.01
C ARG A 18 7.22 -11.98 4.58
N ALA A 19 7.61 -12.92 3.72
CA ALA A 19 8.22 -14.18 4.16
C ALA A 19 9.55 -13.95 4.91
N TRP A 20 10.38 -13.01 4.46
CA TRP A 20 11.64 -12.68 5.14
C TRP A 20 11.41 -12.03 6.51
N CYS A 21 10.43 -11.14 6.61
CA CYS A 21 10.05 -10.51 7.88
C CYS A 21 9.48 -11.56 8.86
N GLU A 22 8.62 -12.46 8.39
CA GLU A 22 8.11 -13.58 9.21
C GLU A 22 9.24 -14.48 9.75
N MET A 23 10.28 -14.75 8.94
CA MET A 23 11.45 -15.54 9.37
C MET A 23 12.28 -14.84 10.46
N THR A 24 12.22 -13.51 10.54
CA THR A 24 13.03 -12.69 11.46
C THR A 24 12.22 -12.10 12.61
N ASP A 25 10.97 -12.55 12.77
CA ASP A 25 10.02 -12.05 13.78
C ASP A 25 9.77 -10.53 13.66
N ILE A 26 9.78 -10.02 12.42
CA ILE A 26 9.49 -8.63 12.08
C ILE A 26 8.05 -8.54 11.56
N ASN A 27 7.27 -7.62 12.10
CA ASN A 27 5.92 -7.34 11.59
C ASN A 27 5.99 -6.56 10.26
N TYR A 28 5.55 -7.20 9.18
CA TYR A 28 5.46 -6.58 7.85
C TYR A 28 4.03 -6.13 7.54
N HIS A 29 3.85 -4.84 7.25
CA HIS A 29 2.57 -4.28 6.84
C HIS A 29 2.69 -3.61 5.46
N ARG A 30 2.01 -4.15 4.44
CA ARG A 30 1.86 -3.51 3.11
C ARG A 30 0.56 -2.71 3.11
N MET A 31 0.68 -1.39 3.09
CA MET A 31 -0.45 -0.48 2.92
C MET A 31 -0.47 0.00 1.48
N SER A 32 -1.48 -0.41 0.72
CA SER A 32 -1.70 0.01 -0.67
C SER A 32 -3.21 -0.06 -0.96
N PRO A 33 -3.88 1.07 -1.26
CA PRO A 33 -5.30 1.06 -1.59
C PRO A 33 -5.53 0.44 -2.97
N GLN A 34 -6.57 -0.36 -3.10
CA GLN A 34 -7.00 -0.83 -4.41
C GLN A 34 -7.77 0.29 -5.11
N LEU A 35 -7.19 0.83 -6.17
CA LEU A 35 -7.84 1.88 -6.96
C LEU A 35 -8.85 1.27 -7.94
N SER A 36 -9.94 1.99 -8.22
CA SER A 36 -10.96 1.55 -9.19
C SER A 36 -10.50 1.67 -10.63
N THR A 37 -9.55 2.58 -10.88
CA THR A 37 -9.06 2.96 -12.21
C THR A 37 -7.54 3.03 -12.19
N GLU A 38 -6.91 2.67 -13.30
CA GLU A 38 -5.48 2.87 -13.49
C GLU A 38 -5.16 4.36 -13.62
N VAL A 39 -4.38 4.89 -12.68
CA VAL A 39 -3.88 6.28 -12.70
C VAL A 39 -2.46 6.25 -13.23
N LEU A 40 -2.25 6.88 -14.39
CA LEU A 40 -0.93 6.95 -15.03
C LEU A 40 0.00 7.90 -14.26
N LEU A 41 1.31 7.75 -14.48
CA LEU A 41 2.33 8.53 -13.79
C LEU A 41 2.26 10.03 -14.09
N ASP A 42 1.82 10.39 -15.30
CA ASP A 42 1.70 11.77 -15.78
C ASP A 42 0.28 12.35 -15.70
N GLU A 43 -0.58 11.75 -14.87
CA GLU A 43 -1.92 12.29 -14.62
C GLU A 43 -1.85 13.67 -13.93
N VAL A 44 -2.59 14.64 -14.49
CA VAL A 44 -2.62 16.05 -14.04
C VAL A 44 -4.04 16.55 -13.77
N SER A 45 -5.06 15.74 -14.03
CA SER A 45 -6.45 16.08 -13.78
C SER A 45 -6.76 16.01 -12.28
N ASP A 46 -7.01 17.16 -11.68
CA ASP A 46 -7.40 17.27 -10.26
C ASP A 46 -8.58 16.35 -9.92
N ALA A 47 -9.55 16.19 -10.83
CA ALA A 47 -10.70 15.33 -10.60
C ALA A 47 -10.31 13.85 -10.42
N VAL A 48 -9.35 13.36 -11.20
CA VAL A 48 -8.85 11.97 -11.11
C VAL A 48 -8.05 11.80 -9.82
N LEU A 49 -7.17 12.76 -9.53
CA LEU A 49 -6.32 12.73 -8.33
C LEU A 49 -7.15 12.82 -7.04
N VAL A 50 -8.17 13.67 -7.00
CA VAL A 50 -9.08 13.77 -5.85
C VAL A 50 -9.84 12.46 -5.64
N ASN A 51 -10.28 11.79 -6.71
CA ASN A 51 -10.93 10.49 -6.59
C ASN A 51 -9.96 9.41 -6.05
N MET A 52 -8.71 9.39 -6.54
CA MET A 52 -7.66 8.50 -6.03
C MET A 52 -7.41 8.73 -4.52
N LEU A 53 -7.38 9.98 -4.08
CA LEU A 53 -7.24 10.33 -2.66
C LEU A 53 -8.47 9.89 -1.86
N TRP A 54 -9.68 10.03 -2.41
CA TRP A 54 -10.90 9.59 -1.77
C TRP A 54 -10.92 8.07 -1.55
N GLU A 55 -10.54 7.28 -2.57
CA GLU A 55 -10.41 5.82 -2.46
C GLU A 55 -9.35 5.43 -1.43
N THR A 56 -8.23 6.16 -1.39
CA THR A 56 -7.21 5.98 -0.35
C THR A 56 -7.80 6.24 1.04
N GLN A 57 -8.59 7.30 1.21
CA GLN A 57 -9.24 7.61 2.48
C GLN A 57 -10.24 6.53 2.90
N MET A 58 -10.99 5.95 1.95
CA MET A 58 -11.87 4.81 2.21
C MET A 58 -11.08 3.59 2.69
N TYR A 59 -9.98 3.26 2.02
CA TYR A 59 -9.09 2.18 2.44
C TYR A 59 -8.55 2.39 3.86
N LEU A 60 -8.13 3.61 4.21
CA LEU A 60 -7.67 3.93 5.57
C LEU A 60 -8.79 3.76 6.60
N TYR A 61 -10.03 4.12 6.27
CA TYR A 61 -11.17 3.97 7.17
C TYR A 61 -11.51 2.50 7.43
N GLU A 62 -11.45 1.66 6.40
CA GLU A 62 -11.64 0.21 6.50
C GLU A 62 -10.54 -0.44 7.33
N ASN A 63 -9.29 0.00 7.16
CA ASN A 63 -8.10 -0.55 7.82
C ASN A 63 -7.69 0.21 9.09
N ARG A 64 -8.56 1.07 9.63
CA ARG A 64 -8.25 1.96 10.78
C ARG A 64 -7.72 1.23 12.00
N GLU A 65 -8.21 0.00 12.25
CA GLU A 65 -7.79 -0.80 13.40
C GLU A 65 -6.33 -1.26 13.23
N LEU A 66 -5.96 -1.70 12.01
CA LEU A 66 -4.59 -2.06 11.67
C LEU A 66 -3.66 -0.86 11.84
N ILE A 67 -4.05 0.31 11.32
CA ILE A 67 -3.27 1.54 11.44
C ILE A 67 -3.09 1.94 12.90
N HIS A 68 -4.15 1.82 13.71
CA HIS A 68 -4.09 2.13 15.13
C HIS A 68 -3.16 1.17 15.88
N THR A 69 -3.26 -0.14 15.64
CA THR A 69 -2.35 -1.13 16.21
C THR A 69 -0.89 -0.86 15.79
N LEU A 70 -0.64 -0.55 14.52
CA LEU A 70 0.69 -0.23 14.03
C LEU A 70 1.24 1.04 14.70
N ALA A 71 0.43 2.10 14.82
CA ALA A 71 0.83 3.31 15.51
C ALA A 71 1.17 3.04 16.99
N GLN A 72 0.40 2.20 17.67
CA GLN A 72 0.71 1.79 19.04
C GLN A 72 2.04 1.04 19.15
N GLN A 73 2.32 0.11 18.23
CA GLN A 73 3.59 -0.63 18.19
C GLN A 73 4.78 0.31 17.94
N LEU A 74 4.66 1.27 17.03
CA LEU A 74 5.73 2.22 16.70
C LEU A 74 6.02 3.24 17.80
N LEU A 75 5.07 3.46 18.72
CA LEU A 75 5.23 4.35 19.87
C LEU A 75 5.73 3.62 21.13
N GLN A 76 5.83 2.29 21.10
CA GLN A 76 6.42 1.53 22.21
C GLN A 76 7.95 1.73 22.22
N PRO A 77 8.55 1.90 23.41
CA PRO A 77 9.98 2.15 23.58
C PRO A 77 10.86 0.93 23.29
#